data_AF-A0A7C7NWC1-F1
#
_entry.id   AF-A0A7C7NWC1-F1
#
_cell.length_a   1.000
_cell.length_b   1.000
_cell.length_c   1.000
_cell.angle_alpha   90.00
_cell.angle_beta   90.00
_cell.angle_gamma   90.00
#
_symmetry.space_group_name_H-M   'P 1'
#
loop_
_entity.id
_entity.type
_entity.pdbx_description
1 polymer ?
#
loop_
_entity_poly.entity_id
_entity_poly.type
_entity_poly.pdbx_seq_one_letter_code
_entity_poly.pdbx_strand_id
1 'polypeptide(L)' 'MKHFSKKHIDEMHHLYRINLINSVSGFKSANLIGTKSKDNIENV' A
#
# COMPACT_ATOMS: atom_id res chain seq x y z
N MET A 1 0.80 23.70 -7.36
CA MET A 1 0.73 22.34 -6.77
C MET A 1 -0.62 22.21 -6.08
N LYS A 2 -1.37 21.12 -6.25
CA LYS A 2 -2.68 20.97 -5.62
C LYS A 2 -2.50 20.68 -4.12
N HIS A 3 -3.10 21.49 -3.25
CA HIS A 3 -3.07 21.29 -1.80
C HIS A 3 -4.26 20.44 -1.36
N PHE A 4 -4.00 19.41 -0.56
CA PHE A 4 -5.02 18.56 0.06
C PHE A 4 -5.03 18.80 1.57
N SER A 5 -6.17 19.24 2.11
CA SER A 5 -6.36 19.29 3.56
C SER A 5 -6.61 17.90 4.11
N LYS A 6 -6.38 17.71 5.41
CA LYS A 6 -6.72 16.46 6.09
C LYS A 6 -8.17 16.05 5.86
N LYS A 7 -9.12 17.00 6.01
CA LYS A 7 -10.54 16.77 5.75
C LYS A 7 -10.80 16.25 4.33
N HIS A 8 -10.17 16.85 3.32
CA HIS A 8 -10.30 16.37 1.95
C HIS A 8 -9.77 14.95 1.76
N ILE A 9 -8.65 14.59 2.41
CA ILE A 9 -8.08 13.24 2.33
C ILE A 9 -9.02 12.24 3.03
N ASP A 10 -9.57 12.59 4.19
CA ASP A 10 -10.46 11.72 4.96
C ASP A 10 -11.78 11.43 4.21
N GLU A 11 -12.29 12.40 3.47
CA GLU A 11 -13.51 12.31 2.64
C GLU A 11 -13.31 11.61 1.29
N MET A 12 -12.07 11.29 0.89
CA MET A 12 -11.80 10.60 -0.37
C MET A 12 -12.36 9.17 -0.38
N HIS A 13 -12.80 8.74 -1.57
CA HIS A 13 -13.15 7.34 -1.82
C HIS A 13 -11.98 6.42 -1.45
N HIS A 14 -12.28 5.32 -0.76
CA HIS A 14 -11.29 4.43 -0.12
C HIS A 14 -10.14 4.02 -1.05
N LEU A 15 -10.46 3.53 -2.25
CA LEU A 15 -9.46 3.09 -3.23
C LEU A 15 -8.59 4.24 -3.74
N TYR A 16 -9.18 5.42 -3.95
CA TYR A 16 -8.44 6.59 -4.40
C TYR A 16 -7.47 7.08 -3.32
N ARG A 17 -7.94 7.13 -2.07
CA ARG A 17 -7.10 7.51 -0.90
C ARG A 17 -5.91 6.58 -0.75
N ILE A 18 -6.12 5.25 -0.80
CA ILE A 18 -5.05 4.26 -0.69
C ILE A 18 -4.00 4.46 -1.79
N ASN A 19 -4.45 4.59 -3.04
CA ASN A 19 -3.54 4.76 -4.18
C ASN A 19 -2.74 6.06 -4.07
N LEU A 20 -3.40 7.18 -3.76
CA LEU A 20 -2.74 8.48 -3.58
C LEU A 20 -1.64 8.40 -2.51
N ILE A 21 -1.96 7.87 -1.33
CA ILE A 21 -1.01 7.74 -0.22
C ILE A 21 0.15 6.78 -0.59
N ASN A 22 -0.15 5.68 -1.27
CA ASN A 22 0.89 4.77 -1.77
C ASN A 22 1.75 5.37 -2.88
N SER A 23 1.30 6.40 -3.60
CA SER A 23 2.13 7.06 -4.63
C SER A 23 3.08 8.12 -4.06
N VAL A 24 2.70 8.82 -2.98
CA VAL A 24 3.52 9.95 -2.48
C VAL A 24 4.84 9.54 -1.82
N SER A 25 4.96 8.31 -1.33
CA SER A 25 6.21 7.85 -0.72
C SER A 25 7.27 7.42 -1.75
N GLY A 26 7.01 7.65 -3.04
CA GLY A 26 7.92 7.31 -4.13
C GLY A 26 8.00 5.80 -4.41
N PHE A 27 9.10 5.41 -5.07
CA PHE A 27 9.38 4.03 -5.44
C PHE A 27 9.52 3.12 -4.22
N LYS A 28 9.00 1.90 -4.31
CA LYS A 28 9.09 0.86 -3.27
C LYS A 28 9.67 -0.40 -3.87
N SER A 29 10.54 -1.09 -3.14
CA SER A 29 11.10 -2.37 -3.56
C SER A 29 10.01 -3.44 -3.65
N ALA A 30 10.04 -4.24 -4.72
CA ALA A 30 9.23 -5.44 -4.83
C ALA A 30 10.03 -6.64 -4.30
N ASN A 31 9.85 -6.97 -3.03
CA ASN A 31 10.53 -8.08 -2.38
C ASN A 31 9.66 -9.34 -2.39
N LEU A 32 10.26 -10.49 -2.67
CA LEU A 32 9.63 -11.80 -2.49
C LEU A 32 9.80 -12.24 -1.04
N ILE A 33 8.70 -12.64 -0.40
CA ILE A 33 8.71 -13.23 0.95
C ILE A 33 8.25 -14.67 0.83
N GLY A 34 9.20 -15.60 0.88
CA GLY A 34 8.91 -17.04 0.95
C GLY A 34 8.84 -17.52 2.39
N THR A 35 7.76 -18.21 2.76
CA THR A 35 7.61 -18.89 4.06
C THR A 35 7.25 -20.36 3.88
N LYS A 36 7.31 -21.15 4.95
CA LYS A 36 6.91 -22.57 4.92
C LYS A 36 6.07 -22.90 6.16
N SER A 37 4.98 -23.63 5.99
CA SER A 37 4.15 -24.10 7.09
C SER A 37 4.85 -25.22 7.89
N LYS A 38 4.34 -25.53 9.08
CA LYS A 38 4.80 -26.67 9.89
C LYS A 38 4.60 -28.02 9.18
N ASP A 39 3.62 -28.08 8.29
CA ASP A 39 3.32 -29.24 7.44
C ASP A 39 4.20 -29.29 6.19
N ASN A 40 5.26 -28.49 6.14
CA ASN A 40 6.21 -28.38 5.05
C ASN A 40 5.61 -27.90 3.71
N ILE A 41 4.54 -27.11 3.74
CA ILE A 41 3.95 -26.50 2.53
C ILE A 41 4.59 -25.12 2.32
N GLU A 42 5.14 -24.88 1.13
CA GLU A 42 5.74 -23.60 0.76
C GLU A 42 4.67 -22.52 0.48
N ASN A 43 4.94 -21.29 0.89
CA ASN A 43 4.13 -20.11 0.61
C ASN A 43 5.04 -19.07 -0.04
N VAL A 44 4.84 -18.90 -1.34
CA VAL A 44 5.52 -17.92 -2.19
C VAL A 44 4.49 -17.21 -3.04
#